data_AF-A0A091UGI8-F1
#
_entry.id   AF-A0A091UGI8-F1
#
_cell.length_a   1.000
_cell.length_b   1.000
_cell.length_c   1.000
_cell.angle_alpha   90.00
_cell.angle_beta   90.00
_cell.angle_gamma   90.00
#
_symmetry.space_group_name_H-M   'P 1'
#
loop_
_entity.id
_entity.type
_entity.pdbx_description
1 polymer ?
#
loop_
_entity_poly.entity_id
_entity_poly.type
_entity_poly.pdbx_seq_one_letter_code
_entity_poly.pdbx_strand_id
1 'polypeptide(L)'
;EVNILWAAHQVHHSSEDYNLFTALRQSVLQKYTSWIFNLPMALFIPPSVFAVHLQFNLLYQFWIHTEVITNLGPLEWILNTPSHHRVHHGRNPYCIDKNYGGTLIIWDRIFGTFEAEDAKVVYGLTHPVNSFDPIMLQLRPLAHIWNTIWATPGFCNKLSVIFKGPGWGPGKPRLGLPEEIPVITGKEVPFNPSVPAYLNCYAVVHFVVIMDLYTELLGAVSVSNSYLY
;
A
#
# COMPACT_ATOMS: atom_id res chain seq x y z
N GLU A 1 -1.49 -3.67 -12.41
CA GLU A 1 -0.45 -4.19 -11.49
C GLU A 1 0.77 -4.90 -12.13
N VAL A 2 1.85 -5.04 -11.35
CA VAL A 2 3.05 -5.89 -11.57
C VAL A 2 3.32 -6.69 -10.29
N ASN A 3 3.37 -8.02 -10.35
CA ASN A 3 3.29 -8.90 -9.17
C ASN A 3 4.37 -8.62 -8.11
N ILE A 4 5.63 -8.42 -8.51
CA ILE A 4 6.69 -8.12 -7.53
C ILE A 4 6.54 -6.73 -6.89
N LEU A 5 6.04 -5.74 -7.63
CA LEU A 5 5.77 -4.41 -7.08
C LEU A 5 4.53 -4.44 -6.18
N TRP A 6 3.52 -5.22 -6.56
CA TRP A 6 2.37 -5.51 -5.71
C TRP A 6 2.77 -6.23 -4.43
N ALA A 7 3.72 -7.18 -4.46
CA ALA A 7 4.24 -7.80 -3.24
C ALA A 7 4.91 -6.77 -2.29
N ALA A 8 5.56 -5.75 -2.86
CA ALA A 8 6.12 -4.64 -2.11
C ALA A 8 5.11 -3.57 -1.68
N HIS A 9 3.83 -3.69 -2.07
CA HIS A 9 2.81 -2.68 -1.77
C HIS A 9 1.57 -3.24 -1.06
N GLN A 10 1.21 -4.50 -1.27
CA GLN A 10 -0.04 -5.08 -0.76
C GLN A 10 -0.20 -5.05 0.76
N VAL A 11 0.91 -4.95 1.51
CA VAL A 11 0.84 -4.70 2.96
C VAL A 11 0.03 -3.44 3.25
N HIS A 12 0.21 -2.38 2.45
CA HIS A 12 -0.57 -1.15 2.53
C HIS A 12 -2.07 -1.38 2.29
N HIS A 13 -2.41 -2.20 1.30
CA HIS A 13 -3.79 -2.55 0.97
C HIS A 13 -4.39 -3.64 1.86
N SER A 14 -3.61 -4.21 2.80
CA SER A 14 -4.07 -5.36 3.60
C SER A 14 -5.07 -5.02 4.70
N SER A 15 -5.24 -3.72 5.01
CA SER A 15 -6.20 -3.28 6.01
C SER A 15 -7.63 -3.41 5.50
N GLU A 16 -8.49 -4.06 6.28
CA GLU A 16 -9.94 -4.13 6.01
C GLU A 16 -10.68 -2.89 6.54
N ASP A 17 -10.01 -2.08 7.36
CA ASP A 17 -10.43 -0.73 7.76
C ASP A 17 -9.71 0.35 6.93
N TYR A 18 -10.40 1.46 6.63
CA TYR A 18 -9.82 2.57 5.88
C TYR A 18 -9.86 3.88 6.66
N ASN A 19 -8.69 4.33 7.11
CA ASN A 19 -8.53 5.57 7.87
C ASN A 19 -7.09 6.08 7.74
N LEU A 20 -6.76 7.18 8.40
CA LEU A 20 -5.45 7.82 8.30
C LEU A 20 -4.28 6.88 8.70
N PHE A 21 -4.51 5.89 9.57
CA PHE A 21 -3.47 4.92 9.92
C PHE A 21 -3.16 3.94 8.78
N THR A 22 -4.06 3.77 7.80
CA THR A 22 -3.78 3.00 6.58
C THR A 22 -2.56 3.58 5.85
N ALA A 23 -2.38 4.91 5.86
CA ALA A 23 -1.20 5.57 5.31
C ALA A 23 0.12 5.10 5.95
N LEU A 24 0.10 4.76 7.24
CA LEU A 24 1.29 4.34 7.98
C LEU A 24 1.61 2.85 7.81
N ARG A 25 0.67 2.06 7.30
CA ARG A 25 0.87 0.63 7.02
C ARG A 25 1.68 0.48 5.73
N GLN A 26 3.01 0.44 5.84
CA GLN A 26 3.92 0.35 4.70
C GLN A 26 4.65 -0.99 4.67
N SER A 27 4.98 -1.49 3.47
CA SER A 27 5.87 -2.65 3.34
C SER A 27 7.32 -2.24 3.60
N VAL A 28 8.09 -3.12 4.23
CA VAL A 28 9.54 -2.93 4.34
C VAL A 28 10.19 -2.95 2.96
N LEU A 29 9.65 -3.74 2.02
CA LEU A 29 10.18 -3.87 0.67
C LEU A 29 9.99 -2.61 -0.17
N GLN A 30 8.96 -1.80 0.12
CA GLN A 30 8.66 -0.59 -0.64
C GLN A 30 9.85 0.38 -0.69
N LYS A 31 10.60 0.48 0.41
CA LYS A 31 11.83 1.30 0.47
C LYS A 31 12.91 0.80 -0.49
N TYR A 32 12.99 -0.51 -0.69
CA TYR A 32 13.98 -1.17 -1.54
C TYR A 32 13.54 -1.31 -3.01
N THR A 33 12.29 -1.03 -3.34
CA THR A 33 11.82 -0.96 -4.73
C THR A 33 11.73 0.47 -5.26
N SER A 34 11.51 1.45 -4.38
CA SER A 34 11.29 2.85 -4.77
C SER A 34 12.53 3.55 -5.34
N TRP A 35 13.74 3.10 -5.00
CA TRP A 35 14.98 3.75 -5.48
C TRP A 35 15.12 3.71 -6.99
N ILE A 36 14.55 2.70 -7.68
CA ILE A 36 14.61 2.58 -9.14
C ILE A 36 13.90 3.77 -9.80
N PHE A 37 12.83 4.27 -9.19
CA PHE A 37 12.08 5.44 -9.66
C PHE A 37 12.74 6.76 -9.23
N ASN A 38 13.41 6.75 -8.07
CA ASN A 38 14.05 7.96 -7.54
C ASN A 38 15.45 8.24 -8.13
N LEU A 39 16.20 7.19 -8.49
CA LEU A 39 17.57 7.30 -8.96
C LEU A 39 17.69 8.13 -10.26
N PRO A 40 16.82 8.00 -11.27
CA PRO A 40 16.86 8.86 -12.44
C PRO A 40 16.70 10.35 -12.11
N MET A 41 15.92 10.69 -11.08
CA MET A 41 15.72 12.09 -10.67
C MET A 41 16.99 12.71 -10.09
N ALA A 42 17.91 11.91 -9.53
CA ALA A 42 19.17 12.40 -8.96
C ALA A 42 20.08 13.07 -10.01
N LEU A 43 19.84 12.83 -11.31
CA LEU A 43 20.58 13.46 -12.40
C LEU A 43 20.14 14.91 -12.68
N PHE A 44 18.94 15.30 -12.23
CA PHE A 44 18.30 16.56 -12.61
C PHE A 44 17.83 17.39 -11.41
N ILE A 45 17.58 16.76 -10.27
CA ILE A 45 16.94 17.40 -9.11
C ILE A 45 17.97 17.55 -7.97
N PRO A 46 18.19 18.78 -7.46
CA PRO A 46 19.06 19.00 -6.31
C PRO A 46 18.58 18.21 -5.08
N PRO A 47 19.49 17.62 -4.27
CA PRO A 47 19.11 16.80 -3.12
C PRO A 47 18.18 17.50 -2.11
N SER A 48 18.37 18.80 -1.88
CA SER A 48 17.52 19.59 -0.97
C SER A 48 16.08 19.72 -1.48
N VAL A 49 15.90 19.96 -2.79
CA VAL A 49 14.58 20.03 -3.43
C VAL A 49 13.90 18.68 -3.39
N PHE A 50 14.63 17.60 -3.66
CA PHE A 50 14.13 16.23 -3.56
C PHE A 50 13.68 15.90 -2.13
N ALA A 51 14.47 16.26 -1.11
CA ALA A 51 14.10 16.03 0.29
C ALA A 51 12.81 16.76 0.68
N VAL A 52 12.64 18.02 0.25
CA VAL A 52 11.40 18.78 0.48
C VAL A 52 10.22 18.16 -0.25
N HIS A 53 10.39 17.75 -1.51
CA HIS A 53 9.36 17.08 -2.29
C HIS A 53 8.88 15.79 -1.62
N LEU A 54 9.80 14.96 -1.09
CA LEU A 54 9.44 13.74 -0.38
C LEU A 54 8.53 14.02 0.82
N GLN A 55 8.75 15.10 1.57
CA GLN A 55 7.89 15.44 2.69
C GLN A 55 6.51 15.94 2.26
N PHE A 56 6.44 16.76 1.21
CA PHE A 56 5.15 17.14 0.65
C PHE A 56 4.39 15.94 0.10
N ASN A 57 5.07 15.01 -0.58
CA ASN A 57 4.46 13.79 -1.06
C ASN A 57 3.95 12.94 0.10
N LEU A 58 4.73 12.78 1.18
CA LEU A 58 4.31 12.04 2.38
C LEU A 58 3.06 12.65 3.01
N LEU A 59 3.04 13.98 3.20
CA LEU A 59 1.88 14.69 3.72
C LEU A 59 0.66 14.50 2.80
N TYR A 60 0.87 14.59 1.48
CA TYR A 60 -0.18 14.38 0.50
C TYR A 60 -0.75 12.96 0.57
N GLN A 61 0.12 11.95 0.60
CA GLN A 61 -0.30 10.55 0.71
C GLN A 61 -1.02 10.30 2.03
N PHE A 62 -0.68 10.98 3.12
CA PHE A 62 -1.34 10.77 4.41
C PHE A 62 -2.81 11.19 4.39
N TRP A 63 -3.13 12.43 4.00
CA TRP A 63 -4.47 12.99 4.20
C TRP A 63 -5.55 12.38 3.29
N ILE A 64 -5.17 11.80 2.15
CA ILE A 64 -6.11 11.16 1.24
C ILE A 64 -6.70 9.84 1.78
N HIS A 65 -6.16 9.31 2.89
CA HIS A 65 -6.69 8.10 3.54
C HIS A 65 -7.83 8.42 4.51
N THR A 66 -8.99 8.79 3.98
CA THR A 66 -10.17 9.04 4.79
C THR A 66 -11.46 8.73 4.04
N GLU A 67 -12.49 8.32 4.78
CA GLU A 67 -13.86 8.16 4.26
C GLU A 67 -14.70 9.43 4.45
N VAL A 68 -14.20 10.41 5.20
CA VAL A 68 -14.96 11.62 5.59
C VAL A 68 -15.21 12.56 4.40
N ILE A 69 -14.22 12.70 3.52
CA ILE A 69 -14.29 13.60 2.36
C ILE A 69 -14.71 12.77 1.16
N THR A 70 -15.92 13.02 0.65
CA THR A 70 -16.50 12.22 -0.44
C THR A 70 -16.42 12.90 -1.80
N ASN A 71 -16.20 14.21 -1.85
CA ASN A 71 -16.16 14.97 -3.10
C ASN A 71 -15.35 16.27 -2.93
N LEU A 72 -14.46 16.58 -3.87
CA LEU A 72 -13.72 17.85 -3.94
C LEU A 72 -13.98 18.66 -5.22
N GLY A 73 -15.03 18.31 -5.95
CA GLY A 73 -15.55 19.01 -7.11
C GLY A 73 -14.52 19.06 -8.24
N PRO A 74 -14.29 20.23 -8.86
CA PRO A 74 -13.38 20.34 -10.01
C PRO A 74 -11.93 19.87 -9.75
N LEU A 75 -11.48 19.83 -8.49
CA LEU A 75 -10.14 19.34 -8.15
C LEU A 75 -9.95 17.87 -8.51
N GLU A 76 -11.03 17.08 -8.55
CA GLU A 76 -11.02 15.66 -8.91
C GLU A 76 -10.64 15.38 -10.36
N TRP A 77 -10.60 16.41 -11.21
CA TRP A 77 -10.11 16.24 -12.58
C TRP A 77 -8.58 16.10 -12.64
N ILE A 78 -7.86 16.66 -11.65
CA ILE A 78 -6.40 16.79 -11.69
C ILE A 78 -5.74 16.07 -10.52
N LEU A 79 -6.33 16.16 -9.32
CA LEU A 79 -5.77 15.64 -8.08
C LEU A 79 -6.33 14.25 -7.73
N ASN A 80 -5.48 13.40 -7.16
CA ASN A 80 -5.96 12.23 -6.44
C ASN A 80 -6.59 12.70 -5.12
N THR A 81 -7.86 12.40 -4.93
CA THR A 81 -8.67 12.84 -3.79
C THR A 81 -8.97 11.64 -2.89
N PRO A 82 -9.49 11.87 -1.66
CA PRO A 82 -9.85 10.75 -0.80
C PRO A 82 -10.82 9.75 -1.45
N SER A 83 -11.75 10.22 -2.29
CA SER A 83 -12.66 9.35 -3.04
C SER A 83 -11.93 8.48 -4.06
N HIS A 84 -11.06 9.06 -4.89
CA HIS A 84 -10.25 8.28 -5.84
C HIS A 84 -9.33 7.28 -5.16
N HIS A 85 -8.73 7.68 -4.02
CA HIS A 85 -7.83 6.83 -3.26
C HIS A 85 -8.56 5.69 -2.56
N ARG A 86 -9.81 5.87 -2.13
CA ARG A 86 -10.66 4.75 -1.68
C ARG A 86 -10.86 3.73 -2.78
N VAL A 87 -11.15 4.16 -4.01
CA VAL A 87 -11.26 3.24 -5.15
C VAL A 87 -9.95 2.49 -5.38
N HIS A 88 -8.80 3.15 -5.32
CA HIS A 88 -7.49 2.49 -5.40
C HIS A 88 -7.29 1.41 -4.31
N HIS A 89 -7.76 1.67 -3.09
CA HIS A 89 -7.69 0.72 -1.98
C HIS A 89 -8.79 -0.35 -1.99
N GLY A 90 -9.81 -0.19 -2.82
CA GLY A 90 -10.95 -1.08 -2.88
C GLY A 90 -10.60 -2.42 -3.51
N ARG A 91 -11.24 -3.49 -3.00
CA ARG A 91 -11.23 -4.81 -3.63
C ARG A 91 -12.52 -5.15 -4.36
N ASN A 92 -13.46 -4.21 -4.49
CA ASN A 92 -14.62 -4.39 -5.35
C ASN A 92 -14.14 -4.61 -6.80
N PRO A 93 -14.84 -5.41 -7.62
CA PRO A 93 -14.41 -5.67 -8.99
C PRO A 93 -14.11 -4.42 -9.84
N TYR A 94 -14.88 -3.33 -9.67
CA TYR A 94 -14.66 -2.08 -10.40
C TYR A 94 -13.41 -1.30 -9.93
N CYS A 95 -12.95 -1.53 -8.70
CA CYS A 95 -11.77 -0.90 -8.10
C CYS A 95 -10.45 -1.50 -8.58
N ILE A 96 -10.47 -2.73 -9.11
CA ILE A 96 -9.25 -3.49 -9.41
C ILE A 96 -8.50 -2.85 -10.59
N ASP A 97 -7.19 -2.68 -10.39
CA ASP A 97 -6.28 -2.08 -11.37
C ASP A 97 -6.66 -0.63 -11.76
N LYS A 98 -7.19 0.16 -10.81
CA LYS A 98 -7.62 1.57 -11.01
C LYS A 98 -6.84 2.57 -10.15
N ASN A 99 -6.86 3.83 -10.59
CA ASN A 99 -6.44 5.01 -9.83
C ASN A 99 -5.03 4.92 -9.20
N TYR A 100 -4.01 4.69 -10.01
CA TYR A 100 -2.61 4.53 -9.58
C TYR A 100 -1.91 5.83 -9.17
N GLY A 101 -2.40 6.98 -9.62
CA GLY A 101 -1.75 8.27 -9.41
C GLY A 101 -1.75 8.67 -7.93
N GLY A 102 -0.58 8.73 -7.29
CA GLY A 102 -0.50 9.10 -5.87
C GLY A 102 -0.94 10.54 -5.56
N THR A 103 -0.58 11.52 -6.39
CA THR A 103 -0.96 12.94 -6.20
C THR A 103 -1.83 13.46 -7.32
N LEU A 104 -1.50 13.09 -8.56
CA LEU A 104 -2.19 13.59 -9.75
C LEU A 104 -2.96 12.44 -10.40
N ILE A 105 -4.29 12.53 -10.39
CA ILE A 105 -5.17 11.55 -11.03
C ILE A 105 -5.22 11.72 -12.56
N ILE A 106 -4.68 12.83 -13.07
CA ILE A 106 -4.64 13.09 -14.51
C ILE A 106 -3.93 11.97 -15.28
N TRP A 107 -2.95 11.31 -14.68
CA TRP A 107 -2.25 10.19 -15.30
C TRP A 107 -3.20 9.02 -15.55
N ASP A 108 -4.05 8.68 -14.59
CA ASP A 108 -5.07 7.64 -14.76
C ASP A 108 -6.09 7.98 -15.84
N ARG A 109 -6.44 9.26 -15.99
CA ARG A 109 -7.33 9.71 -17.07
C ARG A 109 -6.65 9.58 -18.43
N ILE A 110 -5.38 9.95 -18.55
CA ILE A 110 -4.60 9.85 -19.79
C ILE A 110 -4.40 8.39 -20.20
N PHE A 111 -4.12 7.50 -19.25
CA PHE A 111 -3.83 6.09 -19.50
C PHE A 111 -5.04 5.16 -19.39
N GLY A 112 -6.24 5.70 -19.12
CA GLY A 112 -7.49 4.93 -19.11
C GLY A 112 -7.69 4.03 -17.88
N THR A 113 -7.02 4.32 -16.77
CA THR A 113 -7.13 3.60 -15.49
C THR A 113 -7.94 4.37 -14.45
N PHE A 114 -8.51 5.52 -14.81
CA PHE A 114 -9.38 6.29 -13.93
C PHE A 114 -10.70 5.56 -13.68
N GLU A 115 -11.15 5.60 -12.43
CA GLU A 115 -12.46 5.12 -12.01
C GLU A 115 -13.01 6.01 -10.89
N ALA A 116 -14.27 6.41 -11.00
CA ALA A 116 -14.93 7.18 -9.96
C ALA A 116 -15.49 6.25 -8.88
N GLU A 117 -15.63 6.75 -7.65
CA GLU A 117 -16.30 5.99 -6.61
C GLU A 117 -17.80 5.93 -6.86
N ASP A 118 -18.32 4.75 -7.19
CA ASP A 118 -19.73 4.55 -7.55
C ASP A 118 -20.54 3.85 -6.45
N ALA A 119 -19.92 2.90 -5.74
CA ALA A 119 -20.58 2.11 -4.71
C ALA A 119 -19.76 2.10 -3.41
N LYS A 120 -20.35 1.54 -2.34
CA LYS A 120 -19.62 1.33 -1.08
C LYS A 120 -18.38 0.48 -1.35
N VAL A 121 -17.22 1.06 -1.06
CA VAL A 121 -15.93 0.37 -1.19
C VAL A 121 -15.75 -0.61 -0.03
N VAL A 122 -15.28 -1.81 -0.36
CA VAL A 122 -14.84 -2.84 0.56
C VAL A 122 -13.32 -2.93 0.45
N TYR A 123 -12.63 -2.85 1.58
CA TYR A 123 -11.17 -2.80 1.65
C TYR A 123 -10.57 -4.17 1.98
N GLY A 124 -9.24 -4.21 2.04
CA GLY A 124 -8.45 -5.41 2.25
C GLY A 124 -8.04 -6.06 0.92
N LEU A 125 -7.31 -7.18 1.02
CA LEU A 125 -6.90 -7.93 -0.16
C LEU A 125 -8.08 -8.72 -0.74
N THR A 126 -8.06 -8.95 -2.06
CA THR A 126 -9.02 -9.84 -2.76
C THR A 126 -9.02 -11.26 -2.16
N HIS A 127 -7.86 -11.71 -1.69
CA HIS A 127 -7.71 -12.93 -0.89
C HIS A 127 -7.19 -12.56 0.51
N PRO A 128 -8.06 -12.51 1.53
CA PRO A 128 -7.68 -12.12 2.89
C PRO A 128 -6.57 -13.00 3.47
N VAL A 129 -5.61 -12.36 4.14
CA VAL A 129 -4.52 -13.05 4.84
C VAL A 129 -4.95 -13.56 6.21
N ASN A 130 -5.95 -12.92 6.83
CA ASN A 130 -6.51 -13.24 8.15
C ASN A 130 -5.44 -13.34 9.25
N SER A 131 -4.58 -12.31 9.34
CA SER A 131 -3.53 -12.23 10.36
C SER A 131 -3.08 -10.79 10.57
N PHE A 132 -2.66 -10.50 11.81
CA PHE A 132 -1.99 -9.25 12.18
C PHE A 132 -0.48 -9.42 12.37
N ASP A 133 0.08 -10.61 12.12
CA ASP A 133 1.51 -10.85 12.23
C ASP A 133 2.26 -10.05 11.15
N PRO A 134 3.09 -9.05 11.53
CA PRO A 134 3.78 -8.21 10.59
C PRO A 134 4.82 -8.96 9.78
N ILE A 135 5.44 -10.02 10.33
CA ILE A 135 6.43 -10.83 9.59
C ILE A 135 5.71 -11.63 8.51
N MET A 136 4.60 -12.27 8.88
CA MET A 136 3.81 -13.06 7.94
C MET A 136 3.27 -12.22 6.78
N LEU A 137 2.77 -11.01 7.07
CA LEU A 137 2.26 -10.07 6.06
C LEU A 137 3.32 -9.66 5.04
N GLN A 138 4.60 -9.58 5.43
CA GLN A 138 5.69 -9.21 4.52
C GLN A 138 6.20 -10.42 3.70
N LEU A 139 6.28 -11.60 4.32
CA LEU A 139 6.91 -12.78 3.70
C LEU A 139 5.94 -13.60 2.84
N ARG A 140 4.64 -13.66 3.19
CA ARG A 140 3.65 -14.49 2.48
C ARG A 140 3.54 -14.14 0.99
N PRO A 141 3.53 -12.86 0.57
CA PRO A 141 3.55 -12.50 -0.86
C PRO A 141 4.77 -13.04 -1.61
N LEU A 142 5.95 -12.94 -1.00
CA LEU A 142 7.20 -13.41 -1.59
C LEU A 142 7.23 -14.94 -1.70
N ALA A 143 6.78 -15.64 -0.65
CA ALA A 143 6.65 -17.09 -0.66
C ALA A 143 5.66 -17.56 -1.75
N HIS A 144 4.55 -16.84 -1.93
CA HIS A 144 3.59 -17.14 -2.99
C HIS A 144 4.22 -16.99 -4.39
N ILE A 145 4.91 -15.88 -4.66
CA ILE A 145 5.63 -15.67 -5.92
C ILE A 145 6.67 -16.77 -6.14
N TRP A 146 7.48 -17.08 -5.13
CA TRP A 146 8.51 -18.13 -5.19
C TRP A 146 7.92 -19.49 -5.54
N ASN A 147 6.89 -19.92 -4.80
CA ASN A 147 6.24 -21.21 -5.05
C ASN A 147 5.60 -21.25 -6.44
N THR A 148 4.98 -20.15 -6.89
CA THR A 148 4.36 -20.05 -8.21
C THR A 148 5.39 -20.12 -9.33
N ILE A 149 6.57 -19.50 -9.17
CA ILE A 149 7.70 -19.63 -10.10
C ILE A 149 8.08 -21.11 -10.24
N TRP A 150 8.23 -21.84 -9.14
CA TRP A 150 8.66 -23.24 -9.18
C TRP A 150 7.59 -24.18 -9.75
N ALA A 151 6.32 -23.91 -9.47
CA ALA A 151 5.19 -24.65 -10.05
C ALA A 151 4.95 -24.35 -11.54
N THR A 152 5.39 -23.18 -12.04
CA THR A 152 5.14 -22.77 -13.42
C THR A 152 6.21 -23.32 -14.38
N PRO A 153 5.82 -24.10 -15.41
CA PRO A 153 6.76 -24.63 -16.39
C PRO A 153 7.20 -23.59 -17.42
N GLY A 154 8.46 -23.66 -17.85
CA GLY A 154 9.05 -22.81 -18.88
C GLY A 154 9.67 -21.52 -18.35
N PHE A 155 10.86 -21.17 -18.86
CA PHE A 155 11.65 -20.03 -18.40
C PHE A 155 10.91 -18.68 -18.55
N CYS A 156 10.32 -18.41 -19.72
CA CYS A 156 9.58 -17.17 -19.97
C CYS A 156 8.32 -17.04 -19.09
N ASN A 157 7.68 -18.17 -18.76
CA ASN A 157 6.53 -18.17 -17.86
C ASN A 157 6.96 -17.89 -16.42
N LYS A 158 8.10 -18.42 -15.96
CA LYS A 158 8.68 -18.08 -14.66
C LYS A 158 8.96 -16.58 -14.53
N LEU A 159 9.53 -15.96 -15.56
CA LEU A 159 9.70 -14.49 -15.60
C LEU A 159 8.35 -13.77 -15.61
N SER A 160 7.36 -14.30 -16.31
CA SER A 160 6.01 -13.73 -16.33
C SER A 160 5.34 -13.71 -14.95
N VAL A 161 5.59 -14.70 -14.08
CA VAL A 161 5.08 -14.68 -12.69
C VAL A 161 5.58 -13.45 -11.92
N ILE A 162 6.80 -12.99 -12.19
CA ILE A 162 7.42 -11.84 -11.51
C ILE A 162 6.85 -10.52 -12.06
N PHE A 163 6.76 -10.40 -13.37
CA PHE A 163 6.55 -9.11 -14.06
C PHE A 163 5.12 -8.86 -14.57
N LYS A 164 4.28 -9.89 -14.68
CA LYS A 164 2.85 -9.71 -15.01
C LYS A 164 2.02 -9.52 -13.74
N GLY A 165 0.71 -9.35 -13.86
CA GLY A 165 -0.16 -9.12 -12.70
C GLY A 165 -0.24 -10.34 -11.77
N PRO A 166 -0.66 -10.16 -10.50
CA PRO A 166 -0.78 -11.24 -9.52
C PRO A 166 -1.77 -12.34 -9.93
N GLY A 167 -2.77 -12.03 -10.76
CA GLY A 167 -3.71 -13.03 -11.33
C GLY A 167 -3.19 -13.76 -12.58
N TRP A 168 -1.97 -13.46 -13.05
CA TRP A 168 -1.45 -14.07 -14.28
C TRP A 168 -1.12 -15.56 -14.10
N GLY A 169 -1.35 -16.33 -15.16
CA GLY A 169 -0.87 -17.70 -15.32
C GLY A 169 -0.71 -18.05 -16.80
N PRO A 170 -0.09 -19.20 -17.16
CA PRO A 170 0.02 -19.63 -18.55
C PRO A 170 -1.34 -19.67 -19.25
N GLY A 171 -1.46 -18.99 -20.39
CA GLY A 171 -2.72 -18.86 -21.15
C GLY A 171 -3.66 -17.74 -20.68
N LYS A 172 -3.39 -17.07 -19.55
CA LYS A 172 -4.20 -15.94 -19.07
C LYS A 172 -3.69 -14.58 -19.61
N PRO A 173 -4.58 -13.56 -19.70
CA PRO A 173 -4.19 -12.18 -19.98
C PRO A 173 -3.19 -11.62 -18.98
N ARG A 174 -2.48 -10.53 -19.31
CA ARG A 174 -1.39 -9.95 -18.49
C ARG A 174 -1.78 -9.72 -17.02
N LEU A 175 -3.02 -9.29 -16.76
CA LEU A 175 -3.50 -8.96 -15.42
C LEU A 175 -4.23 -10.13 -14.73
N GLY A 176 -4.40 -11.26 -15.42
CA GLY A 176 -5.28 -12.34 -14.98
C GLY A 176 -6.67 -12.20 -15.57
N LEU A 177 -7.62 -12.89 -14.95
CA LEU A 177 -9.03 -12.94 -15.35
C LEU A 177 -9.86 -12.25 -14.25
N PRO A 178 -10.59 -11.16 -14.57
CA PRO A 178 -11.45 -10.48 -13.60
C PRO A 178 -12.49 -11.42 -12.96
N GLU A 179 -12.92 -12.46 -13.66
CA GLU A 179 -13.90 -13.44 -13.21
C GLU A 179 -13.37 -14.33 -12.07
N GLU A 180 -12.05 -14.38 -11.88
CA GLU A 180 -11.43 -15.13 -10.77
C GLU A 180 -11.37 -14.32 -9.47
N ILE A 181 -11.70 -13.03 -9.52
CA ILE A 181 -11.71 -12.16 -8.34
C ILE A 181 -12.96 -12.47 -7.52
N PRO A 182 -12.84 -12.73 -6.21
CA PRO A 182 -13.99 -13.04 -5.36
C PRO A 182 -15.06 -11.95 -5.42
N VAL A 183 -16.32 -12.39 -5.58
CA VAL A 183 -17.47 -11.48 -5.61
C VAL A 183 -17.71 -10.91 -4.21
N ILE A 184 -17.92 -9.59 -4.16
CA ILE A 184 -18.32 -8.90 -2.94
C ILE A 184 -19.82 -9.13 -2.69
N THR A 185 -20.13 -9.69 -1.53
CA THR A 185 -21.49 -10.09 -1.12
C THR A 185 -22.16 -9.07 -0.19
N GLY A 186 -21.41 -8.12 0.35
CA GLY A 186 -21.86 -7.18 1.38
C GLY A 186 -21.97 -7.80 2.78
N LYS A 187 -21.56 -9.06 2.94
CA LYS A 187 -21.55 -9.81 4.22
C LYS A 187 -20.13 -10.07 4.73
N GLU A 188 -19.14 -9.43 4.13
CA GLU A 188 -17.74 -9.53 4.55
C GLU A 188 -17.60 -9.02 5.98
N VAL A 189 -16.98 -9.83 6.83
CA VAL A 189 -16.68 -9.47 8.23
C VAL A 189 -15.18 -9.27 8.34
N PRO A 190 -14.70 -8.08 8.75
CA PRO A 190 -13.28 -7.85 8.97
C PRO A 190 -12.68 -8.86 9.95
N PHE A 191 -11.45 -9.29 9.69
CA PHE A 191 -10.70 -10.17 10.56
C PHE A 191 -10.46 -9.51 11.92
N ASN A 192 -11.08 -10.06 12.97
CA ASN A 192 -10.97 -9.55 14.33
C ASN A 192 -10.88 -10.71 15.35
N PRO A 193 -9.70 -11.32 15.53
CA PRO A 193 -9.50 -12.42 16.46
C PRO A 193 -9.60 -11.96 17.91
N SER A 194 -10.10 -12.84 18.79
CA SER A 194 -10.01 -12.62 20.24
C SER A 194 -8.56 -12.71 20.70
N VAL A 195 -8.00 -11.62 21.19
CA VAL A 195 -6.63 -11.56 21.74
C VAL A 195 -6.67 -11.76 23.26
N PRO A 196 -5.92 -12.73 23.81
CA PRO A 196 -5.80 -12.90 25.25
C PRO A 196 -5.34 -11.62 25.97
N ALA A 197 -5.86 -11.37 27.17
CA ALA A 197 -5.56 -10.15 27.93
C ALA A 197 -4.06 -9.91 28.15
N TYR A 198 -3.26 -10.98 28.34
CA TYR A 198 -1.82 -10.83 28.54
C TYR A 198 -1.09 -10.27 27.31
N LEU A 199 -1.55 -10.58 26.09
CA LEU A 199 -0.99 -10.01 24.86
C LEU A 199 -1.37 -8.54 24.71
N ASN A 200 -2.59 -8.16 25.09
CA ASN A 200 -2.97 -6.75 25.16
C ASN A 200 -2.11 -5.99 26.17
N CYS A 201 -1.93 -6.53 27.38
CA CYS A 201 -1.05 -5.94 28.39
C CYS A 201 0.38 -5.82 27.89
N TYR A 202 0.92 -6.89 27.27
CA TYR A 202 2.25 -6.86 26.66
C TYR A 202 2.36 -5.74 25.61
N ALA A 203 1.41 -5.65 24.68
CA ALA A 203 1.43 -4.64 23.62
C ALA A 203 1.39 -3.21 24.18
N VAL A 204 0.54 -2.94 25.18
CA VAL A 204 0.43 -1.62 25.82
C VAL A 204 1.72 -1.27 26.58
N VAL A 205 2.22 -2.17 27.42
CA VAL A 205 3.46 -1.94 28.18
C VAL A 205 4.63 -1.72 27.22
N HIS A 206 4.76 -2.57 26.21
CA HIS A 206 5.81 -2.47 25.21
C HIS A 206 5.73 -1.15 24.42
N PHE A 207 4.53 -0.71 24.04
CA PHE A 207 4.33 0.58 23.40
C PHE A 207 4.76 1.75 24.29
N VAL A 208 4.38 1.75 25.57
CA VAL A 208 4.76 2.80 26.53
C VAL A 208 6.29 2.84 26.71
N VAL A 209 6.93 1.68 26.91
CA VAL A 209 8.39 1.59 27.06
C VAL A 209 9.10 2.09 25.80
N ILE A 210 8.67 1.69 24.60
CA ILE A 210 9.27 2.18 23.35
C ILE A 210 9.08 3.69 23.20
N MET A 211 7.90 4.22 23.52
CA MET A 211 7.62 5.65 23.43
C MET A 211 8.51 6.45 24.38
N ASP A 212 8.70 5.96 25.60
CA ASP A 212 9.57 6.57 26.61
C ASP A 212 11.04 6.58 26.15
N LEU A 213 11.58 5.42 25.77
CA LEU A 213 12.93 5.29 25.22
C LEU A 213 13.15 6.18 23.99
N TYR A 214 12.17 6.28 23.11
CA TYR A 214 12.25 7.15 21.93
C TYR A 214 12.27 8.63 22.32
N THR A 215 11.47 9.01 23.33
CA THR A 215 11.44 10.39 23.85
C THR A 215 12.76 10.75 24.52
N GLU A 216 13.33 9.85 25.33
CA GLU A 216 14.66 10.03 25.93
C GLU A 216 15.74 10.17 24.86
N LEU A 217 15.73 9.30 23.83
CA LEU A 217 16.67 9.37 22.72
C LEU A 217 16.59 10.71 21.99
N LEU A 218 15.38 11.19 21.68
CA LEU A 218 15.18 12.49 21.05
C LEU A 218 15.67 13.64 21.94
N GLY A 219 15.38 13.57 23.24
CA GLY A 219 15.88 14.53 24.22
C GLY A 219 17.41 14.59 24.26
N ALA A 220 18.08 13.43 24.32
CA ALA A 220 19.53 13.34 24.35
C ALA A 220 20.18 13.88 23.05
N VAL A 221 19.62 13.58 21.88
CA VAL A 221 20.10 14.10 20.59
C VAL A 221 19.90 15.61 20.51
N SER A 222 18.76 16.13 20.97
CA SER A 222 18.50 17.58 21.01
C SER A 222 19.48 18.33 21.91
N VAL A 223 19.77 17.77 23.09
CA VAL A 223 20.74 18.34 24.04
C VAL A 223 22.15 18.30 23.46
N SER A 224 22.58 17.18 22.87
CA SER A 224 23.88 17.06 22.21
C SER A 224 24.09 18.10 21.11
N ASN A 225 23.08 18.32 20.26
CA ASN A 225 23.16 19.33 19.20
C ASN A 225 23.18 20.77 19.75
N SER A 226 22.59 21.04 20.91
CA SER A 226 22.64 22.37 21.54
C SER A 226 24.02 22.75 22.10
N TYR A 227 24.93 21.77 22.28
CA TYR A 227 26.32 22.01 22.68
C TYR A 227 27.30 22.11 21.49
N LEU A 228 26.82 21.90 20.26
CA LEU A 228 27.62 21.94 19.02
C LEU A 228 27.40 23.23 18.21
N TYR A 229 26.65 24.20 18.75
CA TYR A 229 26.47 25.54 18.20
C TYR A 229 26.93 26.61 19.19
#